data_AF-A0A3C0TS75-F1
#
_entry.id   AF-A0A3C0TS75-F1
#
_cell.length_a   1.000
_cell.length_b   1.000
_cell.length_c   1.000
_cell.angle_alpha   90.00
_cell.angle_beta   90.00
_cell.angle_gamma   90.00
#
_symmetry.space_group_name_H-M   'P 1'
#
loop_
_entity.id
_entity.type
_entity.pdbx_description
1 polymer ?
#
loop_
_entity_poly.entity_id
_entity_poly.type
_entity_poly.pdbx_seq_one_letter_code
_entity_poly.pdbx_strand_id
1 'polypeptide(L)'
;MVADAASLITQVHLRKDNQLYLNEGIFGSLSEIVYGDMRPPLQAIRLNGQLSGEMHPFTLFGPTCDSNDVVPHQFALPKDIEEGDWIEVGGVGAYSNALQSSFNGFTTDTFVAIKGRQPGTLGSE
;
A
#
# COMPACT_ATOMS: atom_id res chain seq x y z
N MET A 1 -10.95 -0.17 -17.46
CA MET A 1 -10.47 -1.23 -16.53
C MET A 1 -10.14 -0.59 -15.20
N VAL A 2 -10.27 -1.32 -14.08
CA VAL A 2 -10.17 -0.76 -12.72
C VAL A 2 -8.82 -0.94 -12.04
N ALA A 3 -7.97 -1.87 -12.50
CA ALA A 3 -6.70 -2.20 -11.85
C ALA A 3 -5.80 -0.97 -11.63
N ASP A 4 -5.56 -0.18 -12.68
CA ASP A 4 -4.73 1.04 -12.63
C ASP A 4 -5.48 2.27 -12.08
N ALA A 5 -6.74 2.12 -11.67
CA ALA A 5 -7.58 3.23 -11.23
C ALA A 5 -7.53 3.48 -9.72
N ALA A 6 -6.87 2.61 -8.95
CA ALA A 6 -6.70 2.78 -7.52
C ALA A 6 -5.31 2.37 -7.03
N SER A 7 -4.85 3.12 -6.04
CA SER A 7 -3.69 2.78 -5.20
C SER A 7 -4.16 2.60 -3.76
N LEU A 8 -3.47 1.76 -3.01
CA LEU A 8 -3.62 1.63 -1.57
C LEU A 8 -2.55 2.50 -0.89
N ILE A 9 -2.94 3.21 0.16
CA ILE A 9 -2.01 3.95 1.03
C ILE A 9 -2.00 3.27 2.39
N THR A 10 -0.82 2.80 2.82
CA THR A 10 -0.61 2.10 4.09
C THR A 10 0.55 2.71 4.87
N GLN A 11 0.52 2.65 6.20
CA GLN A 11 1.56 3.22 7.07
C GLN A 11 2.45 2.13 7.66
N VAL A 12 3.74 2.40 7.75
CA VAL A 12 4.70 1.61 8.52
C VAL A 12 4.45 1.88 10.01
N HIS A 13 3.95 0.88 10.73
CA HIS A 13 3.70 0.97 12.18
C HIS A 13 4.90 0.51 13.01
N LEU A 14 5.71 -0.40 12.47
CA LEU A 14 6.91 -0.91 13.15
C LEU A 14 7.96 -1.31 12.12
N ARG A 15 9.22 -1.03 12.41
CA ARG A 15 10.38 -1.52 11.67
C ARG A 15 11.23 -2.42 12.56
N LYS A 16 11.61 -3.58 12.05
CA LYS A 16 12.64 -4.45 12.63
C LYS A 16 13.63 -4.82 11.56
N ASP A 17 14.78 -4.16 11.55
CA ASP A 17 15.80 -4.29 10.50
C ASP A 17 15.19 -4.05 9.09
N ASN A 18 15.04 -5.12 8.31
CA ASN A 18 14.49 -5.12 6.95
C ASN A 18 13.04 -5.66 6.90
N GLN A 19 12.35 -5.66 8.04
CA GLN A 19 10.96 -6.06 8.17
C GLN A 19 10.12 -4.82 8.48
N LEU A 20 9.12 -4.55 7.65
CA LEU A 20 8.17 -3.46 7.84
C LEU A 20 6.80 -4.05 8.15
N TYR A 21 6.23 -3.66 9.29
CA TYR A 21 4.89 -4.04 9.70
C TYR A 21 3.95 -2.91 9.35
N LEU A 22 2.98 -3.21 8.52
CA LEU A 22 2.06 -2.27 7.93
C LEU A 22 0.71 -2.34 8.65
N ASN A 23 -0.08 -1.29 8.54
CA ASN A 23 -1.47 -1.29 8.98
C ASN A 23 -2.44 -1.95 7.97
N GLU A 24 -1.91 -2.70 7.02
CA GLU A 24 -2.63 -3.41 5.98
C GLU A 24 -1.85 -4.69 5.60
N GLY A 25 -2.54 -5.75 5.17
CA GLY A 25 -1.99 -7.09 5.05
C GLY A 25 -2.74 -7.97 4.05
N ILE A 26 -2.40 -9.25 4.02
CA ILE A 26 -2.96 -10.20 3.04
C ILE A 26 -4.43 -10.53 3.34
N PHE A 27 -4.87 -10.31 4.58
CA PHE A 27 -6.27 -10.48 4.98
C PHE A 27 -7.14 -9.27 4.62
N GLY A 28 -6.54 -8.15 4.22
CA GLY A 28 -7.23 -6.99 3.69
C GLY A 28 -6.95 -6.81 2.20
N SER A 29 -6.38 -5.68 1.83
CA SER A 29 -6.27 -5.22 0.45
C SER A 29 -5.06 -5.81 -0.31
N LEU A 30 -4.16 -6.56 0.34
CA LEU A 30 -2.96 -7.12 -0.29
C LEU A 30 -3.09 -8.61 -0.69
N SER A 31 -4.27 -9.19 -0.54
CA SER A 31 -4.52 -10.62 -0.82
C SER A 31 -4.12 -11.04 -2.25
N GLU A 32 -4.39 -10.20 -3.26
CA GLU A 32 -4.07 -10.49 -4.66
C GLU A 32 -2.56 -10.57 -4.92
N ILE A 33 -1.73 -9.91 -4.12
CA ILE A 33 -0.27 -10.05 -4.21
C ILE A 33 0.14 -11.51 -3.96
N VAL A 34 -0.56 -12.18 -3.05
CA VAL A 34 -0.36 -13.60 -2.75
C VAL A 34 -1.01 -14.49 -3.81
N TYR A 35 -2.31 -14.32 -4.04
CA TYR A 35 -3.08 -15.24 -4.88
C TYR A 35 -2.78 -15.12 -6.38
N GLY A 36 -2.42 -13.91 -6.83
CA GLY A 36 -2.09 -13.60 -8.22
C GLY A 36 -0.58 -13.55 -8.50
N ASP A 37 0.27 -13.84 -7.51
CA ASP A 37 1.73 -13.69 -7.59
C ASP A 37 2.18 -12.33 -8.17
N MET A 38 1.46 -11.26 -7.78
CA MET A 38 1.68 -9.93 -8.32
C MET A 38 2.89 -9.24 -7.69
N ARG A 39 3.48 -8.30 -8.42
CA ARG A 39 4.54 -7.41 -7.95
C ARG A 39 4.16 -5.97 -8.26
N PRO A 40 3.23 -5.38 -7.50
CA PRO A 40 2.81 -4.00 -7.73
C PRO A 40 3.98 -3.02 -7.52
N PRO A 41 3.97 -1.86 -8.19
CA PRO A 41 4.91 -0.79 -7.87
C PRO A 41 4.62 -0.24 -6.48
N LEU A 42 5.68 -0.02 -5.69
CA LEU A 42 5.60 0.61 -4.38
C LEU A 42 6.36 1.93 -4.38
N GLN A 43 5.81 2.93 -3.70
CA GLN A 43 6.46 4.20 -3.45
C GLN A 43 6.35 4.57 -1.97
N ALA A 44 7.49 4.78 -1.31
CA ALA A 44 7.51 5.29 0.05
C ALA A 44 7.30 6.81 0.07
N ILE A 45 6.58 7.30 1.07
CA ILE A 45 6.14 8.68 1.23
C ILE A 45 6.44 9.11 2.66
N ARG A 46 7.27 10.16 2.81
CA ARG A 46 7.49 10.85 4.08
C ARG A 46 6.76 12.18 4.05
N LEU A 47 5.82 12.38 4.98
CA LEU A 47 4.99 13.59 5.00
C LEU A 47 5.80 14.86 5.28
N ASN A 48 6.80 14.75 6.15
CA ASN A 48 7.63 15.86 6.60
C ASN A 48 9.09 15.61 6.24
N GLY A 49 9.45 15.85 4.98
CA GLY A 49 10.83 15.70 4.49
C GLY A 49 10.91 14.83 3.25
N GLN A 50 12.05 14.19 3.05
CA GLN A 50 12.32 13.35 1.90
C GLN A 50 13.01 12.06 2.35
N LEU A 51 12.68 10.98 1.66
CA LEU A 51 13.43 9.72 1.72
C LEU A 51 14.60 9.83 0.74
N SER A 52 15.80 9.49 1.19
CA SER A 52 17.05 9.67 0.44
C SER A 52 18.01 8.49 0.53
N GLY A 53 17.64 7.45 1.27
CA GLY A 53 18.42 6.23 1.39
C GLY A 53 18.50 5.45 0.08
N GLU A 54 19.58 4.69 -0.08
CA GLU A 54 19.68 3.67 -1.12
C GLU A 54 18.49 2.71 -1.08
N MET A 55 18.10 2.18 -2.23
CA MET A 55 17.03 1.18 -2.28
C MET A 55 17.50 -0.12 -1.65
N HIS A 56 16.76 -0.61 -0.66
CA HIS A 56 17.06 -1.83 0.09
C HIS A 56 15.86 -2.78 0.06
N PRO A 57 16.04 -4.10 -0.04
CA PRO A 57 14.93 -5.05 0.04
C PRO A 57 14.32 -5.09 1.45
N PHE A 58 12.99 -5.04 1.52
CA PHE A 58 12.20 -5.19 2.74
C PHE A 58 11.15 -6.29 2.59
N THR A 59 10.92 -7.04 3.66
CA THR A 59 9.76 -7.93 3.80
C THR A 59 8.62 -7.16 4.45
N LEU A 60 7.43 -7.25 3.86
CA LEU A 60 6.24 -6.55 4.35
C LEU A 60 5.35 -7.52 5.12
N PHE A 61 4.97 -7.14 6.34
CA PHE A 61 4.07 -7.87 7.22
C PHE A 61 2.78 -7.08 7.41
N GLY A 62 1.66 -7.79 7.48
CA GLY A 62 0.38 -7.19 7.82
C GLY A 62 0.18 -7.03 9.34
N PRO A 63 -0.96 -6.45 9.75
CA PRO A 63 -1.21 -6.07 11.13
C PRO A 63 -1.72 -7.23 12.00
N THR A 64 -2.00 -8.40 11.44
CA THR A 64 -2.64 -9.49 12.17
C THR A 64 -1.63 -10.29 13.00
N CYS A 65 -2.14 -11.11 13.92
CA CYS A 65 -1.31 -12.02 14.73
C CYS A 65 -1.02 -13.35 14.02
N ASP A 66 -1.46 -13.52 12.78
CA ASP A 66 -1.21 -14.74 12.01
C ASP A 66 0.18 -14.68 11.38
N SER A 67 1.00 -15.70 11.59
CA SER A 67 2.34 -15.77 11.01
C SER A 67 2.36 -15.80 9.48
N ASN A 68 1.22 -16.11 8.85
CA ASN A 68 1.07 -16.08 7.40
C ASN A 68 0.75 -14.69 6.86
N ASP A 69 0.51 -13.69 7.70
CA ASP A 69 0.24 -12.30 7.27
C ASP A 69 1.53 -11.59 6.86
N VAL A 70 2.13 -12.12 5.80
CA VAL A 70 3.39 -11.69 5.21
C VAL A 70 3.24 -11.71 3.70
N VAL A 71 3.71 -10.65 3.06
CA VAL A 71 3.75 -10.58 1.60
C VAL A 71 4.91 -11.45 1.10
N PRO A 72 4.72 -12.33 0.10
CA PRO A 72 5.68 -13.37 -0.27
C PRO A 72 6.94 -12.84 -0.99
N HIS A 73 6.96 -11.57 -1.37
CA HIS A 73 8.06 -10.94 -2.09
C HIS A 73 8.72 -9.85 -1.25
N GLN A 74 10.04 -9.68 -1.43
CA GLN A 74 10.73 -8.50 -0.95
C GLN A 74 10.56 -7.35 -1.92
N PHE A 75 10.33 -6.15 -1.39
CA PHE A 75 10.19 -4.92 -2.16
C PHE A 75 11.35 -3.98 -1.86
N ALA A 76 11.92 -3.40 -2.91
CA ALA A 76 12.95 -2.39 -2.77
C ALA A 76 12.31 -1.07 -2.32
N LEU A 77 12.69 -0.55 -1.17
CA LEU A 77 12.27 0.75 -0.62
C LEU A 77 13.50 1.52 -0.12
N PRO A 78 13.43 2.86 0.04
CA PRO A 78 14.54 3.62 0.60
C PRO A 78 14.93 3.09 1.98
N LYS A 79 16.23 2.86 2.21
CA LYS A 79 16.77 2.26 3.44
C LYS A 79 16.48 3.08 4.70
N ASP A 80 16.27 4.39 4.54
CA ASP A 80 15.93 5.33 5.60
C ASP A 80 14.43 5.39 5.92
N ILE A 81 13.59 4.53 5.34
CA ILE A 81 12.17 4.38 5.71
C ILE A 81 12.01 3.97 7.17
N GLU A 82 11.13 4.61 7.92
CA GLU A 82 10.97 4.39 9.36
C GLU A 82 9.49 4.32 9.77
N GLU A 83 9.24 4.03 11.05
CA GLU A 83 7.89 4.10 11.61
C GLU A 83 7.24 5.47 11.37
N GLY A 84 5.98 5.46 10.93
CA GLY A 84 5.22 6.65 10.61
C GLY A 84 5.29 7.06 9.13
N ASP A 85 6.26 6.57 8.36
CA ASP A 85 6.25 6.73 6.90
C ASP A 85 5.12 5.92 6.25
N TRP A 86 4.74 6.35 5.06
CA TRP A 86 3.67 5.74 4.28
C TRP A 86 4.23 5.03 3.06
N ILE A 87 3.48 4.07 2.55
CA ILE A 87 3.76 3.35 1.31
C ILE A 87 2.49 3.43 0.47
N GLU A 88 2.65 3.93 -0.75
CA GLU A 88 1.68 3.72 -1.82
C GLU A 88 1.96 2.37 -2.49
N VAL A 89 0.92 1.56 -2.63
CA VAL A 89 0.90 0.34 -3.46
C VAL A 89 0.02 0.63 -4.67
N GLY A 90 0.61 0.72 -5.85
CA GLY A 90 -0.11 1.03 -7.09
C GLY A 90 -0.71 -0.20 -7.77
N GLY A 91 -1.69 0.01 -8.65
CA GLY A 91 -2.23 -1.06 -9.51
C GLY A 91 -3.09 -2.09 -8.77
N VAL A 92 -3.71 -1.69 -7.66
CA VAL A 92 -4.50 -2.56 -6.77
C VAL A 92 -5.99 -2.22 -6.81
N GLY A 93 -6.51 -1.78 -7.96
CA GLY A 93 -7.94 -1.47 -8.11
C GLY A 93 -8.84 -2.65 -8.50
N ALA A 94 -8.27 -3.79 -8.91
CA ALA A 94 -8.99 -5.05 -9.10
C ALA A 94 -8.67 -5.98 -7.91
N TYR A 95 -9.61 -6.85 -7.52
CA TYR A 95 -9.45 -7.95 -6.55
C TYR A 95 -8.64 -7.66 -5.25
N SER A 96 -8.54 -6.40 -4.85
CA SER A 96 -7.87 -5.93 -3.64
C SER A 96 -8.92 -5.72 -2.54
N ASN A 97 -9.45 -4.51 -2.41
CA ASN A 97 -10.54 -4.19 -1.47
C ASN A 97 -11.79 -5.08 -1.64
N ALA A 98 -12.00 -5.66 -2.83
CA ALA A 98 -13.09 -6.58 -3.11
C ALA A 98 -12.94 -7.95 -2.43
N LEU A 99 -11.70 -8.34 -2.07
CA LEU A 99 -11.39 -9.58 -1.37
C LEU A 99 -11.07 -9.37 0.13
N GLN A 100 -11.10 -8.13 0.61
CA GLN A 100 -10.78 -7.84 2.01
C GLN A 100 -11.73 -8.54 2.98
N SER A 101 -11.19 -8.97 4.11
CA SER A 101 -11.95 -9.45 5.25
C SER A 101 -11.82 -8.49 6.44
N SER A 102 -12.59 -8.74 7.49
CA SER A 102 -12.42 -8.07 8.79
C SER A 102 -11.69 -8.95 9.81
N PHE A 103 -10.75 -9.79 9.35
CA PHE A 103 -9.96 -10.65 10.23
C PHE A 103 -9.17 -9.82 11.25
N ASN A 104 -9.13 -10.26 12.51
CA ASN A 104 -8.64 -9.51 13.67
C ASN A 104 -9.26 -8.10 13.88
N GLY A 105 -10.37 -7.78 13.21
CA GLY A 105 -11.03 -6.49 13.31
C GLY A 105 -10.39 -5.36 12.51
N PHE A 106 -9.42 -5.67 11.64
CA PHE A 106 -8.83 -4.68 10.72
C PHE A 106 -9.65 -4.59 9.44
N THR A 107 -9.94 -3.38 8.96
CA THR A 107 -10.68 -3.15 7.71
C THR A 107 -10.27 -1.82 7.12
N THR A 108 -10.13 -1.78 5.79
CA THR A 108 -9.89 -0.54 5.05
C THR A 108 -11.23 0.02 4.58
N ASP A 109 -11.71 1.04 5.28
CA ASP A 109 -13.04 1.65 5.09
C ASP A 109 -13.00 3.07 4.50
N THR A 110 -11.81 3.66 4.41
CA THR A 110 -11.61 5.01 3.92
C THR A 110 -11.27 4.98 2.43
N PHE A 111 -12.19 5.48 1.61
CA PHE A 111 -12.01 5.59 0.16
C PHE A 111 -11.99 7.06 -0.27
N VAL A 112 -10.95 7.44 -1.01
CA VAL A 112 -10.81 8.79 -1.56
C VAL A 112 -10.87 8.71 -3.08
N ALA A 113 -11.90 9.31 -3.67
CA ALA A 113 -12.04 9.38 -5.12
C ALA A 113 -11.44 10.69 -5.66
N ILE A 114 -10.34 10.59 -6.40
CA ILE A 114 -9.75 11.74 -7.10
C ILE A 114 -10.36 11.81 -8.49
N LYS A 115 -11.12 12.87 -8.78
CA LYS A 115 -11.60 13.17 -10.13
C LYS A 115 -10.62 14.13 -10.78
N GLY A 116 -10.09 13.75 -11.94
CA GLY A 116 -9.27 14.65 -12.74
C GLY A 116 -10.02 15.96 -13.03
N ARG A 117 -9.28 17.06 -13.22
CA ARG A 117 -9.86 18.32 -13.70
C ARG A 117 -10.57 18.04 -15.01
N GLN A 118 -11.87 18.36 -15.10
CA GLN A 118 -12.57 18.28 -16.39
C GLN A 118 -11.88 19.23 -17.37
N PRO A 119 -11.45 18.75 -18.56
CA PRO A 119 -11.05 19.64 -19.63
C PRO A 119 -12.29 20.43 -20.08
N GLY A 120 -12.33 21.73 -19.82
CA GLY A 120 -13.31 22.66 -20.41
C GLY A 120 -14.61 22.85 -19.63
N THR A 121 -14.57 23.68 -18.60
CA THR A 121 -15.61 24.71 -18.43
C THR A 121 -14.93 26.05 -18.67
N LEU A 122 -14.72 26.36 -19.96
CA LEU A 122 -14.59 27.75 -20.39
C LEU A 122 -15.97 28.36 -20.13
N GLY A 123 -16.05 29.25 -19.15
CA GLY A 123 -17.21 30.10 -18.99
C GLY A 123 -17.46 30.82 -20.30
N SER A 124 -18.67 30.67 -20.83
CA SER A 124 -19.21 31.62 -21.81
C SER A 124 -19.35 32.96 -21.10
N GLU A 125 -18.64 33.96 -21.62
CA GLU A 125 -18.95 35.38 -21.38
C GLU A 125 -20.39 35.71 -21.77
#